data_AF-A0A7W1D162-F1
#
_entry.id   AF-A0A7W1D162-F1
#
_cell.length_a   1.000
_cell.length_b   1.000
_cell.length_c   1.000
_cell.angle_alpha   90.00
_cell.angle_beta   90.00
_cell.angle_gamma   90.00
#
_symmetry.space_group_name_H-M   'P 1'
#
loop_
_entity.id
_entity.type
_entity.pdbx_description
1 polymer ?
#
loop_
_entity_poly.entity_id
_entity_poly.type
_entity_poly.pdbx_seq_one_letter_code
_entity_poly.pdbx_strand_id
1 'polypeptide(L)' 'MRAILSAEPDTELVGEATDGEEAVALALELHPDVILMDLNMPRATGIEATRRIL' A
#
# COMPACT_ATOMS: atom_id res chain seq x y z
N MET A 1 11.61 -2.29 -0.87
CA MET A 1 11.10 -1.44 0.22
C MET A 1 10.99 -2.18 1.56
N ARG A 2 10.60 -3.47 1.55
CA ARG A 2 10.52 -4.34 2.74
C ARG A 2 11.62 -4.18 3.79
N ALA A 3 12.89 -4.20 3.38
CA ALA A 3 14.03 -4.16 4.31
C ALA A 3 14.13 -2.85 5.13
N ILE A 4 13.54 -1.75 4.65
CA ILE A 4 13.58 -0.46 5.36
C ILE A 4 12.45 -0.39 6.39
N LEU A 5 11.26 -0.89 6.04
CA LEU A 5 10.10 -0.86 6.94
C LEU A 5 10.20 -1.91 8.06
N SER A 6 10.78 -3.08 7.79
CA SER A 6 10.99 -4.11 8.82
C SER A 6 12.07 -3.75 9.86
N ALA A 7 12.77 -2.62 9.70
CA ALA A 7 13.78 -2.15 10.64
C ALA A 7 13.20 -1.24 11.74
N GLU A 8 11.98 -0.74 11.55
CA GLU A 8 11.30 0.12 12.53
C GLU A 8 10.46 -0.75 13.49
N PRO A 9 10.83 -0.83 14.78
CA PRO A 9 10.22 -1.75 15.74
C PRO A 9 8.74 -1.45 16.04
N ASP A 10 8.29 -0.24 15.75
CA ASP A 10 6.92 0.22 15.97
C ASP A 10 6.03 0.08 14.72
N THR A 11 6.53 -0.56 13.65
CA THR A 11 5.76 -0.77 12.42
C THR A 11 5.71 -2.25 12.04
N GLU A 12 4.52 -2.70 11.66
CA GLU A 12 4.30 -4.04 11.11
C GLU A 12 3.90 -3.92 9.64
N LEU A 13 4.58 -4.69 8.78
CA LEU A 13 4.21 -4.78 7.37
C LEU A 13 3.07 -5.79 7.19
N VAL A 14 1.84 -5.29 7.11
CA VAL A 14 0.64 -6.14 6.97
C VAL A 14 0.36 -6.57 5.53
N GLY A 15 0.90 -5.87 4.52
CA GLY A 15 0.71 -6.23 3.11
C GLY A 15 1.67 -5.51 2.16
N GLU A 16 1.91 -6.12 0.99
CA GLU A 16 2.65 -5.53 -0.14
C GLU A 16 1.84 -5.70 -1.43
N ALA A 17 1.72 -4.64 -2.23
CA ALA A 17 1.04 -4.65 -3.52
C ALA A 17 2.03 -4.33 -4.65
N THR A 18 1.79 -4.89 -5.83
CA THR A 18 2.57 -4.66 -7.05
C THR A 18 1.91 -3.71 -8.04
N ASP A 19 0.63 -3.37 -7.82
CA ASP A 19 -0.13 -2.37 -8.57
C ASP A 19 -1.25 -1.74 -7.72
N GLY A 20 -1.94 -0.75 -8.28
CA GLY A 20 -3.00 -0.03 -7.59
C GLY A 20 -4.30 -0.82 -7.35
N GLU A 21 -4.64 -1.82 -8.16
CA GLU A 21 -5.83 -2.66 -7.92
C GLU A 21 -5.59 -3.60 -6.73
N GLU A 22 -4.42 -4.24 -6.70
CA GLU A 22 -3.98 -5.07 -5.58
C GLU A 22 -3.89 -4.23 -4.29
N ALA A 23 -3.38 -3.01 -4.39
CA ALA A 23 -3.29 -2.09 -3.25
C ALA A 23 -4.66 -1.74 -2.67
N VAL A 24 -5.67 -1.48 -3.52
CA VAL A 24 -7.04 -1.22 -3.06
C VAL A 24 -7.65 -2.44 -2.39
N ALA A 25 -7.50 -3.63 -2.99
CA ALA A 25 -8.01 -4.88 -2.41
C ALA A 25 -7.40 -5.15 -1.02
N LEU A 26 -6.07 -5.06 -0.91
CA LEU A 26 -5.38 -5.29 0.36
C LEU A 26 -5.70 -4.23 1.41
N ALA A 27 -5.86 -2.96 1.03
CA ALA A 27 -6.23 -1.90 1.96
C ALA A 27 -7.62 -2.14 2.58
N LEU A 28 -8.60 -2.58 1.77
CA LEU A 28 -9.94 -2.90 2.23
C LEU A 28 -10.02 -4.18 3.06
N GLU A 29 -9.11 -5.13 2.85
CA GLU A 29 -9.06 -6.37 3.64
C GLU A 29 -8.33 -6.14 4.97
N LEU A 30 -7.14 -5.55 4.92
CA LEU A 30 -6.21 -5.47 6.03
C LEU A 30 -6.42 -4.25 6.92
N HIS A 31 -7.13 -3.22 6.44
CA HIS A 31 -7.39 -1.97 7.15
C HIS A 31 -6.14 -1.36 7.80
N PRO A 32 -5.05 -1.12 7.02
CA PRO A 32 -3.81 -0.58 7.57
C PRO A 32 -3.99 0.86 8.06
N ASP A 33 -3.27 1.24 9.12
CA ASP A 33 -3.28 2.61 9.63
C ASP A 33 -2.59 3.60 8.68
N VAL A 34 -1.57 3.13 7.96
CA VAL A 34 -0.78 3.94 7.03
C VAL A 34 -0.47 3.13 5.77
N ILE A 35 -0.63 3.77 4.61
CA ILE A 35 -0.27 3.19 3.31
C ILE A 35 0.80 4.06 2.67
N LEU A 36 1.93 3.44 2.32
CA LEU A 36 2.94 4.06 1.47
C LEU A 36 2.63 3.72 0.01
N MET A 37 2.13 4.70 -0.73
CA MET A 37 1.66 4.55 -2.10
C MET A 37 2.68 5.11 -3.11
N ASP A 38 3.11 4.28 -4.07
CA ASP A 38 3.87 4.76 -5.23
C ASP A 38 2.92 5.37 -6.27
N LEU A 39 3.25 6.55 -6.79
CA LEU A 39 2.44 7.22 -7.81
C LEU A 39 2.63 6.60 -9.21
N ASN A 40 3.78 5.98 -9.48
CA ASN A 40 4.18 5.45 -10.79
C ASN A 40 3.97 3.93 -10.92
N MET A 41 2.80 3.44 -10.53
CA MET A 41 2.47 2.02 -10.62
C MET A 41 1.92 1.60 -12.01
N PRO A 42 2.16 0.34 -12.44
CA PRO A 42 1.48 -0.26 -13.59
C PRO A 42 -0.03 -0.40 -13.34
N ARG A 43 -0.83 -0.44 -14.42
CA ARG A 43 -2.29 -0.68 -14.45
C ARG A 43 -3.17 0.40 -13.80
N ALA A 44 -2.94 0.75 -12.54
CA ALA A 44 -3.65 1.81 -11.82
C ALA A 44 -2.63 2.75 -11.17
N THR A 45 -2.82 4.06 -11.36
CA THR A 45 -1.92 5.06 -10.75
C THR A 45 -2.16 5.11 -9.25
N GLY A 46 -1.11 5.42 -8.47
CA GLY A 46 -1.25 5.54 -7.00
C GLY A 46 -2.25 6.62 -6.56
N ILE A 47 -2.50 7.62 -7.42
CA ILE A 47 -3.50 8.66 -7.16
C ILE A 47 -4.91 8.07 -7.19
N GLU A 48 -5.23 7.27 -8.21
CA GLU A 48 -6.55 6.64 -8.34
C GLU A 48 -6.76 5.60 -7.23
N ALA A 49 -5.74 4.81 -6.90
CA ALA A 49 -5.79 3.88 -5.78
C ALA A 49 -6.09 4.61 -4.46
N THR A 50 -5.38 5.72 -4.18
CA THR A 50 -5.62 6.55 -2.98
C THR A 50 -7.06 7.05 -2.91
N ARG A 51 -7.63 7.50 -4.04
CA ARG A 51 -9.03 7.97 -4.10
C ARG A 51 -10.07 6.89 -3.83
N ARG A 52 -9.74 5.62 -4.09
CA ARG A 52 -10.64 4.49 -3.85
C ARG A 52 -10.56 3.97 -2.41
N ILE A 53 -9.47 4.27 -1.71
CA ILE A 53 -9.23 3.84 -0.33
C ILE A 53 -9.80 4.84 0.68
N LEU A 54 -9.74 6.14 0.37
CA LEU A 54 -10.35 7.22 1.16
C LEU A 54 -11.86 7.33 0.92
#